data_AF-A0A8B8LQT4-F1
#
_entry.id   AF-A0A8B8LQT4-F1
#
_cell.length_a   1.000
_cell.length_b   1.000
_cell.length_c   1.000
_cell.angle_alpha   90.00
_cell.angle_beta   90.00
_cell.angle_gamma   90.00
#
_symmetry.space_group_name_H-M   'P 1'
#
loop_
_entity.id
_entity.type
_entity.pdbx_description
1 polymer ?
#
loop_
_entity_poly.entity_id
_entity_poly.type
_entity_poly.pdbx_seq_one_letter_code
_entity_poly.pdbx_strand_id
1 'polypeptide(L)'
;MTEINLVKVIKVNMVLVDVDPLLITFKANLIMATLENCDNPPKTILVSQSGKANFKTIQSAIDSVPSGNSQWIHILIAPGVYKEHVLIPMDKPCIYLEGAGRKSTSVEWGDPLTLNATLNVKANNTVAKGITFTNTHNNPVIMEKTRITQAKAARIHADKCVFINCAFLGVQDTLYDSYGRHYYYNCYIQGGIDFIYGSGQSIFEASTINFSMGKSGVKINGVFTAQERKSPNDTSGFVFKNCNITGTGGKAILGRSLKAYARVIIANSFLSDVVSPEGWSAVTFAGHE
;
A
#
# COMPACT_ATOMS: atom_id res chain seq x y z
N MET A 1 30.00 12.39 13.50
CA MET A 1 28.58 12.02 13.67
C MET A 1 27.83 13.29 13.95
N THR A 2 27.23 13.87 12.92
CA THR A 2 26.59 15.18 13.01
C THR A 2 25.09 14.92 12.88
N GLU A 3 24.36 15.01 13.98
CA GLU A 3 22.91 15.12 13.98
C GLU A 3 22.55 16.39 13.20
N ILE A 4 22.07 16.21 11.97
CA ILE A 4 21.55 17.30 11.17
C ILE A 4 20.10 17.51 11.62
N ASN A 5 19.91 18.32 12.65
CA ASN A 5 18.63 18.96 12.97
C ASN A 5 18.38 20.09 11.95
N LEU A 6 17.95 19.71 10.74
CA LEU A 6 17.46 20.67 9.73
C LEU A 6 15.93 20.64 9.73
N VAL A 7 15.34 21.27 10.74
CA VAL A 7 13.94 21.69 10.69
C VAL A 7 13.88 22.94 9.81
N LYS A 8 13.77 22.75 8.49
CA LYS A 8 13.33 23.82 7.60
C LYS A 8 11.80 23.83 7.64
N VAL A 9 11.23 24.58 8.58
CA VAL A 9 9.81 24.92 8.59
C VAL A 9 9.56 25.87 7.41
N ILE A 10 9.24 25.31 6.25
CA ILE A 10 8.37 26.04 5.33
C ILE A 10 7.02 26.12 6.06
N LYS A 11 6.46 27.33 6.22
CA LYS A 11 5.13 27.55 6.81
C LYS A 11 4.06 26.84 5.97
N VAL A 12 3.97 25.53 6.13
CA VAL A 12 2.74 24.76 6.03
C VAL A 12 2.15 24.84 7.43
N ASN A 13 0.86 25.11 7.57
CA ASN A 13 0.17 25.10 8.85
C ASN A 13 0.29 23.70 9.47
N MET A 14 1.39 23.47 10.17
CA MET A 14 1.74 22.22 10.82
C MET A 14 1.03 22.24 12.15
N VAL A 15 -0.19 21.69 12.17
CA VAL A 15 -0.84 21.34 13.42
C VAL A 15 0.01 20.24 14.02
N LEU A 16 0.78 20.57 15.06
CA LEU A 16 1.26 19.59 16.03
C LEU A 16 0.01 18.99 16.68
N VAL A 17 -0.53 17.94 16.07
CA VAL A 17 -1.55 17.14 16.73
C VAL A 17 -0.80 16.30 17.74
N ASP A 18 -0.88 16.72 18.99
CA ASP A 18 -0.56 15.89 20.15
C ASP A 18 -1.14 14.50 19.89
N VAL A 19 -0.29 13.47 19.88
CA VAL A 19 -0.68 12.14 19.42
C VAL A 19 -1.55 11.52 20.51
N ASP A 20 -2.83 11.84 20.44
CA ASP A 20 -3.90 11.57 21.39
C ASP A 20 -3.85 10.11 21.90
N PRO A 21 -4.07 9.86 23.22
CA PRO A 21 -4.27 8.53 23.79
C PRO A 21 -5.26 7.63 23.02
N LEU A 22 -6.14 8.20 22.19
CA LEU A 22 -6.98 7.50 21.21
C LEU A 22 -6.20 6.58 20.23
N LEU A 23 -4.92 6.85 19.95
CA LEU A 23 -4.10 6.03 19.04
C LEU A 23 -3.67 4.69 19.64
N ILE A 24 -3.61 4.58 20.98
CA ILE A 24 -3.32 3.32 21.68
C ILE A 24 -4.58 2.44 21.71
N THR A 25 -5.76 3.05 21.85
CA THR A 25 -7.06 2.37 21.73
C THR A 25 -7.32 1.85 20.30
N PHE A 26 -6.71 2.46 19.27
CA PHE A 26 -6.78 2.03 17.87
C PHE A 26 -6.16 0.66 17.59
N LYS A 27 -5.13 0.23 18.35
CA LYS A 27 -4.45 -1.07 18.12
C LYS A 27 -5.31 -2.28 18.45
N ALA A 28 -6.13 -2.20 19.48
CA ALA A 28 -7.08 -3.26 19.84
C ALA A 28 -8.40 -3.10 19.07
N ASN A 29 -8.90 -1.86 18.91
CA ASN A 29 -10.19 -1.63 18.28
C ASN A 29 -10.18 -1.76 16.76
N LEU A 30 -9.06 -1.66 16.02
CA LEU A 30 -9.11 -1.91 14.57
C LEU A 30 -9.11 -3.41 14.23
N ILE A 31 -8.49 -4.24 15.07
CA ILE A 31 -8.58 -5.70 14.95
C ILE A 31 -9.92 -6.21 15.47
N MET A 32 -10.54 -5.55 16.46
CA MET A 32 -11.84 -5.93 17.02
C MET A 32 -13.05 -5.30 16.31
N ALA A 33 -13.00 -4.04 15.87
CA ALA A 33 -14.11 -3.35 15.18
C ALA A 33 -14.21 -3.67 13.68
N THR A 34 -13.26 -4.42 13.13
CA THR A 34 -13.43 -5.10 11.84
C THR A 34 -14.32 -6.33 11.97
N LEU A 35 -14.52 -6.87 13.18
CA LEU A 35 -15.27 -8.11 13.42
C LEU A 35 -16.77 -7.91 13.70
N GLU A 36 -17.24 -6.70 14.03
CA GLU A 36 -18.64 -6.49 14.44
C GLU A 36 -19.66 -6.63 13.30
N ASN A 37 -19.24 -6.52 12.04
CA ASN A 37 -20.12 -6.58 10.87
C ASN A 37 -20.07 -7.91 10.11
N CYS A 38 -19.22 -8.84 10.54
CA CYS A 38 -19.02 -10.09 9.83
C CYS A 38 -19.23 -11.29 10.77
N ASP A 39 -20.04 -12.25 10.33
CA ASP A 39 -20.42 -13.43 11.10
C ASP A 39 -19.23 -14.37 11.33
N ASN A 40 -19.25 -15.06 12.48
CA ASN A 40 -18.25 -16.03 12.93
C ASN A 40 -18.93 -17.38 13.24
N PRO A 41 -18.20 -18.52 13.17
CA PRO A 41 -16.77 -18.68 12.86
C PRO A 41 -16.45 -18.55 11.36
N PRO A 42 -15.19 -18.31 10.98
CA PRO A 42 -14.81 -18.16 9.58
C PRO A 42 -14.90 -19.49 8.81
N LYS A 43 -15.37 -19.44 7.55
CA LYS A 43 -15.27 -20.56 6.61
C LYS A 43 -13.93 -20.51 5.89
N THR A 44 -13.24 -21.64 5.80
CA THR A 44 -11.94 -21.73 5.14
C THR A 44 -12.06 -22.27 3.72
N ILE A 45 -11.35 -21.65 2.79
CA ILE A 45 -11.17 -22.09 1.39
C ILE A 45 -9.66 -22.25 1.16
N LEU A 46 -9.24 -23.42 0.67
CA LEU A 46 -7.85 -23.70 0.33
C LEU A 46 -7.57 -23.40 -1.15
N VAL A 47 -6.47 -22.70 -1.39
CA VAL A 47 -5.96 -22.43 -2.74
C VAL A 47 -4.57 -23.01 -2.89
N SER A 48 -4.37 -23.88 -3.89
CA SER A 48 -3.07 -24.45 -4.23
C SER A 48 -2.99 -24.77 -5.71
N GLN A 49 -1.87 -24.44 -6.35
CA GLN A 49 -1.59 -24.87 -7.72
C GLN A 49 -1.34 -26.39 -7.81
N SER A 50 -1.01 -27.05 -6.68
CA SER A 50 -0.92 -28.51 -6.56
C SER A 50 -2.29 -29.14 -6.25
N GLY A 51 -2.52 -30.37 -6.71
CA GLY A 51 -3.78 -31.06 -6.47
C GLY A 51 -4.01 -31.34 -4.98
N LYS A 52 -5.26 -31.09 -4.50
CA LYS A 52 -5.88 -31.33 -3.16
C LYS A 52 -6.54 -30.09 -2.53
N ALA A 53 -6.35 -28.90 -3.08
CA ALA A 53 -7.05 -27.68 -2.62
C ALA A 53 -8.44 -27.52 -3.26
N ASN A 54 -9.27 -26.63 -2.71
CA ASN A 54 -10.59 -26.31 -3.27
C ASN A 54 -10.46 -25.62 -4.64
N PHE A 55 -9.47 -24.75 -4.78
CA PHE A 55 -9.21 -23.98 -6.01
C PHE A 55 -7.73 -23.97 -6.38
N LYS A 56 -7.46 -23.81 -7.68
CA LYS A 56 -6.09 -23.66 -8.20
C LYS A 56 -5.63 -22.20 -8.30
N THR A 57 -6.57 -21.26 -8.33
CA THR A 57 -6.31 -19.82 -8.46
C THR A 57 -6.98 -19.06 -7.33
N ILE A 58 -6.43 -17.90 -6.98
CA ILE A 58 -6.97 -17.03 -5.94
C ILE A 58 -8.29 -16.41 -6.42
N GLN A 59 -8.37 -16.00 -7.69
CA GLN A 59 -9.59 -15.40 -8.22
C GLN A 59 -10.77 -16.38 -8.18
N SER A 60 -10.57 -17.66 -8.52
CA SER A 60 -11.68 -18.63 -8.48
C SER A 60 -12.19 -18.90 -7.06
N ALA A 61 -11.33 -18.81 -6.05
CA ALA A 61 -11.75 -18.87 -4.65
C ALA A 61 -12.62 -17.67 -4.26
N ILE A 62 -12.24 -16.45 -4.66
CA ILE A 62 -13.03 -15.23 -4.44
C ILE A 62 -14.35 -15.30 -5.22
N ASP A 63 -14.33 -15.82 -6.44
CA ASP A 63 -15.51 -15.96 -7.29
C ASP A 63 -16.56 -16.89 -6.66
N SER A 64 -16.12 -17.89 -5.90
CA SER A 64 -17.00 -18.82 -5.17
C SER A 64 -17.71 -18.23 -3.96
N VAL A 65 -17.27 -17.08 -3.45
CA VAL A 65 -17.93 -16.38 -2.34
C VAL A 65 -19.24 -15.76 -2.84
N PRO A 66 -20.39 -15.99 -2.17
CA PRO A 66 -21.67 -15.40 -2.58
C PRO A 66 -21.65 -13.87 -2.54
N SER A 67 -22.46 -13.24 -3.40
CA SER A 67 -22.75 -11.81 -3.32
C SER A 67 -23.50 -11.49 -2.02
N GLY A 68 -23.22 -10.33 -1.43
CA GLY A 68 -23.79 -9.91 -0.14
C GLY A 68 -23.23 -10.68 1.07
N ASN A 69 -22.06 -11.32 0.93
CA ASN A 69 -21.45 -12.12 1.99
C ASN A 69 -21.26 -11.31 3.29
N SER A 70 -21.86 -11.78 4.38
CA SER A 70 -21.62 -11.26 5.74
C SER A 70 -20.71 -12.16 6.56
N GLN A 71 -20.31 -13.35 6.10
CA GLN A 71 -19.52 -14.27 6.91
C GLN A 71 -18.02 -14.13 6.60
N TRP A 72 -17.14 -14.21 7.59
CA TRP A 72 -15.71 -14.26 7.28
C TRP A 72 -15.35 -15.48 6.41
N ILE A 73 -14.72 -15.20 5.26
CA ILE A 73 -14.15 -16.22 4.38
C ILE A 73 -12.63 -16.13 4.44
N HIS A 74 -12.02 -17.14 5.04
CA HIS A 74 -10.58 -17.29 5.11
C HIS A 74 -10.07 -18.08 3.89
N ILE A 75 -9.45 -17.38 2.95
CA ILE A 75 -8.82 -17.96 1.77
C ILE A 75 -7.34 -18.20 2.11
N LEU A 76 -7.00 -19.45 2.42
CA LEU A 76 -5.65 -19.88 2.75
C LEU A 76 -4.91 -20.33 1.49
N ILE A 77 -3.82 -19.64 1.17
CA ILE A 77 -3.11 -19.73 -0.10
C ILE A 77 -1.75 -20.40 0.14
N ALA A 78 -1.53 -21.53 -0.52
CA ALA A 78 -0.29 -22.28 -0.45
C ALA A 78 0.92 -21.48 -0.98
N PRO A 79 2.17 -21.90 -0.69
CA PRO A 79 3.35 -21.36 -1.35
C PRO A 79 3.26 -21.49 -2.87
N GLY A 80 3.66 -20.45 -3.59
CA GLY A 80 3.60 -20.43 -5.04
C GLY A 80 3.61 -19.02 -5.62
N VAL A 81 3.82 -18.96 -6.94
CA VAL A 81 3.69 -17.73 -7.74
C VAL A 81 2.40 -17.83 -8.55
N TYR A 82 1.44 -16.99 -8.20
CA TYR A 82 0.12 -16.92 -8.81
C TYR A 82 0.11 -15.81 -9.87
N LYS A 83 0.19 -16.19 -11.15
CA LYS A 83 0.18 -15.26 -12.27
C LYS A 83 -1.26 -14.95 -12.70
N GLU A 84 -1.90 -14.06 -11.97
CA GLU A 84 -3.30 -13.69 -12.19
C GLU A 84 -3.57 -12.24 -11.74
N HIS A 85 -4.66 -11.67 -12.25
CA HIS A 85 -5.24 -10.43 -11.74
C HIS A 85 -6.28 -10.77 -10.67
N VAL A 86 -6.10 -10.26 -9.45
CA VAL A 86 -7.00 -10.53 -8.33
C VAL A 86 -7.91 -9.32 -8.09
N LEU A 87 -9.23 -9.54 -8.17
CA LEU A 87 -10.28 -8.58 -7.83
C LEU A 87 -11.11 -9.13 -6.68
N ILE A 88 -11.18 -8.36 -5.59
CA ILE A 88 -12.17 -8.54 -4.52
C ILE A 88 -13.32 -7.54 -4.79
N PRO A 89 -14.44 -7.99 -5.37
CA PRO A 89 -15.51 -7.10 -5.82
C PRO A 89 -16.32 -6.56 -4.63
N MET A 90 -16.89 -5.37 -4.79
CA MET A 90 -17.54 -4.61 -3.70
C MET A 90 -18.64 -5.38 -2.97
N ASP A 91 -19.31 -6.29 -3.66
CA ASP A 91 -20.41 -7.11 -3.15
C ASP A 91 -19.95 -8.36 -2.39
N LYS A 92 -18.63 -8.55 -2.18
CA LYS A 92 -18.06 -9.68 -1.44
C LYS A 92 -17.16 -9.21 -0.28
N PRO A 93 -17.71 -8.53 0.74
CA PRO A 93 -16.93 -8.12 1.90
C PRO A 93 -16.57 -9.32 2.79
N CYS A 94 -15.83 -9.06 3.87
CA CYS A 94 -15.44 -10.07 4.86
C CYS A 94 -14.52 -11.17 4.28
N ILE A 95 -13.56 -10.77 3.43
CA ILE A 95 -12.56 -11.68 2.86
C ILE A 95 -11.23 -11.53 3.60
N TYR A 96 -10.67 -12.67 4.02
CA TYR A 96 -9.34 -12.76 4.61
C TYR A 96 -8.44 -13.62 3.73
N LEU A 97 -7.45 -13.00 3.07
CA LEU A 97 -6.43 -13.68 2.29
C LEU A 97 -5.20 -13.96 3.17
N GLU A 98 -4.81 -15.23 3.35
CA GLU A 98 -3.58 -15.59 4.06
C GLU A 98 -2.66 -16.41 3.17
N GLY A 99 -1.50 -15.85 2.82
CA GLY A 99 -0.42 -16.59 2.17
C GLY A 99 0.48 -17.29 3.19
N ALA A 100 1.32 -18.22 2.72
CA ALA A 100 2.31 -18.92 3.55
C ALA A 100 3.49 -18.05 4.02
N GLY A 101 3.42 -16.73 3.83
CA GLY A 101 4.46 -15.75 4.11
C GLY A 101 4.87 -14.99 2.86
N ARG A 102 5.18 -13.69 2.99
CA ARG A 102 5.47 -12.80 1.86
C ARG A 102 6.63 -13.25 0.96
N LYS A 103 7.52 -14.12 1.47
CA LYS A 103 8.64 -14.70 0.68
C LYS A 103 8.26 -16.00 -0.04
N SER A 104 7.11 -16.59 0.27
CA SER A 104 6.70 -17.93 -0.16
C SER A 104 5.45 -17.90 -1.05
N THR A 105 4.60 -16.89 -0.91
CA THR A 105 3.39 -16.71 -1.72
C THR A 105 3.40 -15.34 -2.38
N SER A 106 3.31 -15.28 -3.71
CA SER A 106 3.20 -14.04 -4.48
C SER A 106 2.11 -14.10 -5.54
N VAL A 107 1.53 -12.93 -5.83
CA VAL A 107 0.66 -12.68 -6.99
C VAL A 107 1.41 -11.74 -7.93
N GLU A 108 1.45 -12.07 -9.21
CA GLU A 108 2.20 -11.31 -10.22
C GLU A 108 1.34 -11.03 -11.44
N TRP A 109 1.35 -9.78 -11.88
CA TRP A 109 0.70 -9.34 -13.11
C TRP A 109 1.51 -8.22 -13.78
N GLY A 110 1.38 -8.04 -15.09
CA GLY A 110 2.28 -7.22 -15.90
C GLY A 110 1.64 -6.07 -16.67
N ASP A 111 0.39 -5.71 -16.36
CA ASP A 111 -0.34 -4.69 -17.13
C ASP A 111 0.18 -3.26 -16.87
N PRO A 112 0.61 -2.53 -17.93
CA PRO A 112 0.85 -1.09 -17.87
C PRO A 112 -0.42 -0.27 -17.99
N LEU A 113 -0.38 0.99 -17.54
CA LEU A 113 -1.25 2.08 -18.03
C LEU A 113 -2.78 1.84 -17.91
N THR A 114 -3.22 0.92 -17.05
CA THR A 114 -4.64 0.57 -16.89
C THR A 114 -5.21 1.03 -15.54
N LEU A 115 -6.54 1.06 -15.45
CA LEU A 115 -7.28 1.12 -14.18
C LEU A 115 -7.07 -0.14 -13.32
N ASN A 116 -6.50 -1.19 -13.90
CA ASN A 116 -6.22 -2.47 -13.26
C ASN A 116 -4.90 -2.42 -12.48
N ALA A 117 -4.75 -3.40 -11.58
CA ALA A 117 -3.64 -3.57 -10.67
C ALA A 117 -3.51 -5.07 -10.40
N THR A 118 -2.35 -5.58 -9.99
CA THR A 118 -2.21 -7.01 -9.65
C THR A 118 -3.24 -7.43 -8.59
N LEU A 119 -3.49 -6.56 -7.60
CA LEU A 119 -4.60 -6.66 -6.66
C LEU A 119 -5.53 -5.43 -6.77
N ASN A 120 -6.81 -5.67 -6.95
CA ASN A 120 -7.88 -4.67 -6.81
C ASN A 120 -8.80 -5.03 -5.64
N VAL A 121 -8.85 -4.18 -4.63
CA VAL A 121 -9.78 -4.32 -3.49
C VAL A 121 -10.87 -3.27 -3.59
N LYS A 122 -12.11 -3.72 -3.76
CA LYS A 122 -13.31 -2.88 -3.74
C LYS A 122 -14.27 -3.21 -2.59
N ALA A 123 -14.05 -4.33 -1.91
CA ALA A 123 -14.89 -4.80 -0.81
C ALA A 123 -14.38 -4.32 0.54
N ASN A 124 -15.30 -3.80 1.36
CA ASN A 124 -14.99 -3.43 2.74
C ASN A 124 -14.63 -4.66 3.58
N ASN A 125 -13.96 -4.44 4.70
CA ASN A 125 -13.54 -5.52 5.61
C ASN A 125 -12.68 -6.58 4.89
N THR A 126 -11.68 -6.12 4.15
CA THR A 126 -10.69 -6.99 3.51
C THR A 126 -9.45 -7.09 4.39
N VAL A 127 -9.01 -8.31 4.69
CA VAL A 127 -7.73 -8.57 5.34
C VAL A 127 -6.83 -9.33 4.39
N ALA A 128 -5.56 -8.95 4.31
CA ALA A 128 -4.52 -9.76 3.67
C ALA A 128 -3.31 -9.91 4.59
N LYS A 129 -2.76 -11.12 4.65
CA LYS A 129 -1.60 -11.44 5.48
C LYS A 129 -0.59 -12.30 4.75
N GLY A 130 0.69 -11.97 4.90
CA GLY A 130 1.78 -12.87 4.49
C GLY A 130 1.81 -13.17 2.99
N ILE A 131 1.49 -12.20 2.15
CA ILE A 131 1.45 -12.35 0.69
C ILE A 131 2.10 -11.15 -0.01
N THR A 132 2.73 -11.38 -1.15
CA THR A 132 3.36 -10.33 -1.98
C THR A 132 2.52 -10.08 -3.23
N PHE A 133 2.25 -8.81 -3.54
CA PHE A 133 1.64 -8.37 -4.79
C PHE A 133 2.67 -7.60 -5.61
N THR A 134 2.93 -8.06 -6.83
CA THR A 134 3.95 -7.47 -7.70
C THR A 134 3.34 -7.06 -9.03
N ASN A 135 3.62 -5.83 -9.46
CA ASN A 135 3.47 -5.48 -10.87
C ASN A 135 4.82 -5.61 -11.57
N THR A 136 4.90 -6.49 -12.57
CA THR A 136 6.15 -6.83 -13.26
C THR A 136 6.44 -5.95 -14.48
N HIS A 137 5.55 -5.01 -14.84
CA HIS A 137 5.65 -4.24 -16.09
C HIS A 137 7.00 -3.51 -16.25
N ASN A 138 7.44 -2.82 -15.20
CA ASN A 138 8.68 -2.04 -15.21
C ASN A 138 9.89 -2.85 -14.70
N ASN A 139 9.82 -4.18 -14.62
CA ASN A 139 10.89 -5.01 -14.03
C ASN A 139 11.46 -6.05 -15.04
N PRO A 140 12.77 -5.98 -15.38
CA PRO A 140 13.74 -4.98 -14.94
C PRO A 140 13.52 -3.63 -15.63
N VAL A 141 13.88 -2.54 -14.94
CA VAL A 141 13.94 -1.21 -15.54
C VAL A 141 15.11 -1.20 -16.54
N ILE A 142 14.80 -1.18 -17.84
CA ILE A 142 15.78 -1.11 -18.93
C ILE A 142 15.58 0.22 -19.68
N MET A 143 16.49 1.17 -19.51
CA MET A 143 16.34 2.49 -20.13
C MET A 143 16.52 2.56 -21.63
N GLU A 144 17.19 1.58 -22.22
CA GLU A 144 17.54 1.66 -23.63
C GLU A 144 16.32 1.53 -24.55
N LYS A 145 15.13 1.15 -24.05
CA LYS A 145 13.93 0.94 -24.88
C LYS A 145 12.57 1.35 -24.29
N THR A 146 12.45 1.62 -22.98
CA THR A 146 11.12 1.82 -22.36
C THR A 146 11.08 3.02 -21.41
N ARG A 147 10.11 3.92 -21.65
CA ARG A 147 9.71 4.94 -20.65
C ARG A 147 9.09 4.20 -19.46
N ILE A 148 9.43 4.61 -18.24
CA ILE A 148 8.72 4.13 -17.04
C ILE A 148 7.28 4.67 -17.13
N THR A 149 6.31 3.77 -16.97
CA THR A 149 4.88 4.11 -17.00
C THR A 149 4.18 3.63 -15.73
N GLN A 150 3.00 4.18 -15.44
CA GLN A 150 2.20 3.77 -14.28
C GLN A 150 1.89 2.27 -14.32
N ALA A 151 2.18 1.56 -13.23
CA ALA A 151 1.96 0.13 -13.12
C ALA A 151 1.71 -0.28 -11.65
N LYS A 152 0.44 -0.51 -11.32
CA LYS A 152 -0.02 -0.71 -9.94
C LYS A 152 0.15 -2.17 -9.52
N ALA A 153 0.82 -2.39 -8.39
CA ALA A 153 0.79 -3.68 -7.71
C ALA A 153 -0.51 -3.87 -6.94
N ALA A 154 -1.03 -2.80 -6.33
CA ALA A 154 -2.33 -2.83 -5.68
C ALA A 154 -3.09 -1.53 -5.85
N ARG A 155 -4.41 -1.65 -5.93
CA ARG A 155 -5.37 -0.56 -5.78
C ARG A 155 -6.34 -0.91 -4.67
N ILE A 156 -6.36 -0.08 -3.62
CA ILE A 156 -7.27 -0.25 -2.49
C ILE A 156 -8.31 0.87 -2.55
N HIS A 157 -9.57 0.49 -2.77
CA HIS A 157 -10.72 1.39 -2.91
C HIS A 157 -11.89 0.82 -2.09
N ALA A 158 -11.71 0.74 -0.78
CA ALA A 158 -12.63 0.07 0.12
C ALA A 158 -12.37 0.52 1.56
N ASP A 159 -13.36 0.43 2.44
CA ASP A 159 -13.19 0.83 3.83
C ASP A 159 -12.82 -0.35 4.75
N LYS A 160 -12.09 -0.06 5.82
CA LYS A 160 -11.65 -1.03 6.84
C LYS A 160 -10.80 -2.17 6.26
N CYS A 161 -9.79 -1.84 5.46
CA CYS A 161 -8.85 -2.84 4.94
C CYS A 161 -7.59 -2.96 5.81
N VAL A 162 -7.11 -4.17 6.03
CA VAL A 162 -5.92 -4.44 6.85
C VAL A 162 -4.93 -5.32 6.09
N PHE A 163 -3.66 -4.94 6.10
CA PHE A 163 -2.57 -5.66 5.45
C PHE A 163 -1.46 -5.93 6.47
N ILE A 164 -1.14 -7.20 6.71
CA ILE A 164 -0.19 -7.63 7.76
C ILE A 164 0.93 -8.45 7.15
N ASN A 165 2.18 -8.02 7.31
CA ASN A 165 3.33 -8.75 6.77
C ASN A 165 3.19 -9.02 5.25
N CYS A 166 2.58 -8.09 4.51
CA CYS A 166 2.45 -8.15 3.06
C CYS A 166 3.61 -7.42 2.38
N ALA A 167 3.76 -7.61 1.07
CA ALA A 167 4.62 -6.75 0.26
C ALA A 167 3.92 -6.25 -1.00
N PHE A 168 4.27 -5.04 -1.42
CA PHE A 168 3.76 -4.40 -2.63
C PHE A 168 4.95 -3.91 -3.46
N LEU A 169 5.14 -4.50 -4.63
CA LEU A 169 6.36 -4.33 -5.42
C LEU A 169 6.03 -3.77 -6.80
N GLY A 170 6.63 -2.63 -7.14
CA GLY A 170 6.49 -1.99 -8.44
C GLY A 170 7.57 -0.93 -8.66
N VAL A 171 7.27 0.04 -9.53
CA VAL A 171 8.16 1.19 -9.81
C VAL A 171 7.34 2.48 -9.73
N GLN A 172 6.63 2.84 -10.80
CA GLN A 172 5.73 3.99 -10.78
C GLN A 172 4.32 3.56 -10.37
N ASP A 173 3.69 4.29 -9.45
CA ASP A 173 2.31 4.09 -8.98
C ASP A 173 2.08 2.71 -8.34
N THR A 174 3.04 2.20 -7.56
CA THR A 174 3.00 0.83 -7.00
C THR A 174 1.75 0.55 -6.16
N LEU A 175 1.43 1.42 -5.20
CA LEU A 175 0.28 1.28 -4.31
C LEU A 175 -0.65 2.48 -4.51
N TYR A 176 -1.78 2.23 -5.17
CA TYR A 176 -2.86 3.19 -5.27
C TYR A 176 -3.81 3.04 -4.08
N ASP A 177 -3.49 3.78 -3.02
CA ASP A 177 -4.24 3.81 -1.76
C ASP A 177 -5.36 4.87 -1.84
N SER A 178 -6.45 4.50 -2.50
CA SER A 178 -7.33 5.48 -3.15
C SER A 178 -8.45 6.05 -2.28
N TYR A 179 -9.13 5.20 -1.48
CA TYR A 179 -10.29 5.59 -0.69
C TYR A 179 -10.53 4.59 0.44
N GLY A 180 -10.96 5.09 1.60
CA GLY A 180 -11.31 4.31 2.78
C GLY A 180 -10.23 4.33 3.87
N ARG A 181 -10.50 3.63 4.97
CA ARG A 181 -9.57 3.50 6.10
C ARG A 181 -8.73 2.24 5.96
N HIS A 182 -7.41 2.40 5.96
CA HIS A 182 -6.49 1.27 5.79
C HIS A 182 -5.41 1.22 6.85
N TYR A 183 -5.00 0.00 7.19
CA TYR A 183 -3.88 -0.23 8.09
C TYR A 183 -2.89 -1.23 7.50
N TYR A 184 -1.65 -0.78 7.36
CA TYR A 184 -0.53 -1.56 6.84
C TYR A 184 0.47 -1.79 7.97
N TYR A 185 0.56 -3.01 8.48
CA TYR A 185 1.42 -3.36 9.60
C TYR A 185 2.53 -4.34 9.18
N ASN A 186 3.78 -3.98 9.49
CA ASN A 186 4.96 -4.78 9.15
C ASN A 186 5.03 -5.12 7.64
N CYS A 187 4.58 -4.20 6.79
CA CYS A 187 4.57 -4.37 5.34
C CYS A 187 5.90 -3.93 4.72
N TYR A 188 6.16 -4.40 3.50
CA TYR A 188 7.26 -3.93 2.66
C TYR A 188 6.68 -3.31 1.40
N ILE A 189 6.88 -2.01 1.20
CA ILE A 189 6.39 -1.29 0.02
C ILE A 189 7.58 -0.78 -0.77
N GLN A 190 7.64 -1.11 -2.06
CA GLN A 190 8.76 -0.74 -2.92
C GLN A 190 8.30 -0.09 -4.22
N GLY A 191 8.90 1.06 -4.54
CA GLY A 191 8.78 1.69 -5.84
C GLY A 191 9.72 2.87 -6.02
N GLY A 192 9.51 3.64 -7.08
CA GLY A 192 10.39 4.72 -7.51
C GLY A 192 9.70 6.07 -7.62
N ILE A 193 8.57 6.15 -8.32
CA ILE A 193 7.88 7.40 -8.65
C ILE A 193 6.44 7.30 -8.14
N ASP A 194 6.01 8.25 -7.31
CA ASP A 194 4.67 8.35 -6.74
C ASP A 194 4.14 7.00 -6.19
N PHE A 195 5.04 6.22 -5.60
CA PHE A 195 4.75 4.79 -5.47
C PHE A 195 3.78 4.45 -4.33
N ILE A 196 3.46 5.43 -3.47
CA ILE A 196 2.30 5.41 -2.57
C ILE A 196 1.49 6.68 -2.85
N TYR A 197 0.29 6.54 -3.42
CA TYR A 197 -0.49 7.69 -3.86
C TYR A 197 -1.99 7.49 -3.69
N GLY A 198 -2.74 8.60 -3.74
CA GLY A 198 -4.20 8.60 -3.61
C GLY A 198 -4.73 9.39 -2.39
N SER A 199 -5.96 9.08 -1.98
CA SER A 199 -6.73 9.79 -0.95
C SER A 199 -7.22 8.86 0.17
N GLY A 200 -6.54 7.75 0.45
CA GLY A 200 -6.82 6.89 1.60
C GLY A 200 -6.63 7.62 2.95
N GLN A 201 -7.33 7.16 3.98
CA GLN A 201 -7.06 7.49 5.38
C GLN A 201 -6.26 6.34 5.99
N SER A 202 -4.93 6.42 5.92
CA SER A 202 -4.11 5.23 6.06
C SER A 202 -2.97 5.39 7.04
N ILE A 203 -2.75 4.34 7.83
CA ILE A 203 -1.61 4.21 8.73
C ILE A 203 -0.72 3.08 8.21
N PHE A 204 0.54 3.42 7.96
CA PHE A 204 1.64 2.49 7.74
C PHE A 204 2.43 2.44 9.04
N GLU A 205 2.39 1.31 9.74
CA GLU A 205 3.09 1.12 11.01
C GLU A 205 4.12 0.01 10.92
N ALA A 206 5.30 0.24 11.53
CA ALA A 206 6.39 -0.73 11.60
C ALA A 206 6.79 -1.31 10.22
N SER A 207 6.58 -0.54 9.16
CA SER A 207 6.73 -0.99 7.78
C SER A 207 8.04 -0.46 7.17
N THR A 208 8.57 -1.19 6.20
CA THR A 208 9.70 -0.73 5.39
C THR A 208 9.16 -0.10 4.12
N ILE A 209 9.51 1.16 3.89
CA ILE A 209 9.18 1.89 2.67
C ILE A 209 10.49 2.03 1.89
N ASN A 210 10.65 1.24 0.83
CA ASN A 210 11.92 1.07 0.13
C ASN A 210 11.89 1.71 -1.27
N PHE A 211 12.59 2.81 -1.44
CA PHE A 211 12.84 3.37 -2.76
C PHE A 211 13.73 2.44 -3.61
N SER A 212 13.31 2.16 -4.84
CA SER A 212 14.08 1.41 -5.83
C SER A 212 13.61 1.71 -7.25
N MET A 213 14.58 1.92 -8.15
CA MET A 213 14.37 2.03 -9.60
C MET A 213 14.74 0.72 -10.33
N GLY A 214 14.70 -0.43 -9.64
CA GLY A 214 15.07 -1.73 -10.21
C GLY A 214 16.58 -2.02 -10.23
N LYS A 215 16.95 -3.25 -10.64
CA LYS A 215 18.29 -3.85 -10.48
C LYS A 215 19.42 -3.15 -11.24
N SER A 216 19.10 -2.37 -12.28
CA SER A 216 20.05 -1.61 -13.11
C SER A 216 19.87 -0.09 -12.97
N GLY A 217 19.36 0.33 -11.80
CA GLY A 217 18.77 1.64 -11.51
C GLY A 217 19.40 2.82 -12.25
N VAL A 218 18.59 3.42 -13.11
CA VAL A 218 18.82 4.78 -13.58
C VAL A 218 18.83 5.70 -12.38
N LYS A 219 19.74 6.67 -12.38
CA LYS A 219 19.72 7.79 -11.44
C LYS A 219 18.60 8.76 -11.82
N ILE A 220 17.35 8.38 -11.57
CA ILE A 220 16.19 9.28 -11.62
C ILE A 220 15.81 9.60 -10.18
N ASN A 221 15.53 10.87 -9.92
CA ASN A 221 14.99 11.28 -8.63
C ASN A 221 13.58 10.73 -8.44
N GLY A 222 13.37 10.06 -7.32
CA GLY A 222 12.10 9.44 -6.97
C GLY A 222 11.20 10.31 -6.11
N VAL A 223 10.03 9.76 -5.83
CA VAL A 223 9.02 10.36 -4.95
C VAL A 223 8.36 9.23 -4.16
N PHE A 224 8.44 9.30 -2.84
CA PHE A 224 7.82 8.30 -1.96
C PHE A 224 6.29 8.38 -2.01
N THR A 225 5.74 9.60 -1.86
CA THR A 225 4.30 9.79 -1.76
C THR A 225 3.73 10.86 -2.70
N ALA A 226 2.51 10.64 -3.17
CA ALA A 226 1.76 11.62 -3.95
C ALA A 226 0.29 11.67 -3.47
N GLN A 227 0.06 12.39 -2.38
CA GLN A 227 -1.24 12.38 -1.70
C GLN A 227 -2.21 13.38 -2.37
N GLU A 228 -3.48 12.98 -2.50
CA GLU A 228 -4.48 13.65 -3.34
C GLU A 228 -5.66 14.26 -2.56
N ARG A 229 -5.49 14.60 -1.27
CA ARG A 229 -6.53 15.27 -0.47
C ARG A 229 -6.90 16.61 -1.10
N LYS A 230 -8.21 16.86 -1.24
CA LYS A 230 -8.74 18.00 -2.04
C LYS A 230 -9.33 19.14 -1.23
N SER A 231 -9.60 18.95 0.05
CA SER A 231 -10.25 19.96 0.89
C SER A 231 -9.79 19.88 2.35
N PRO A 232 -9.96 20.95 3.15
CA PRO A 232 -9.58 20.93 4.56
C PRO A 232 -10.52 20.03 5.40
N ASN A 233 -11.75 19.79 4.96
CA ASN A 233 -12.72 18.94 5.65
C ASN A 233 -12.55 17.45 5.32
N ASP A 234 -11.76 17.12 4.29
CA ASP A 234 -11.42 15.74 3.95
C ASP A 234 -10.52 15.12 5.03
N THR A 235 -10.91 13.95 5.54
CA THR A 235 -10.22 13.24 6.61
C THR A 235 -9.07 12.35 6.12
N SER A 236 -8.88 12.23 4.81
CA SER A 236 -7.80 11.44 4.20
C SER A 236 -6.40 11.94 4.58
N GLY A 237 -5.41 11.07 4.43
CA GLY A 237 -4.02 11.36 4.72
C GLY A 237 -3.24 10.08 4.98
N PHE A 238 -1.93 10.15 4.80
CA PHE A 238 -1.03 9.04 5.06
C PHE A 238 -0.20 9.29 6.31
N VAL A 239 -0.18 8.34 7.23
CA VAL A 239 0.64 8.38 8.44
C VAL A 239 1.63 7.24 8.40
N PHE A 240 2.92 7.55 8.43
CA PHE A 240 4.01 6.59 8.56
C PHE A 240 4.54 6.64 9.99
N LYS A 241 4.33 5.57 10.75
CA LYS A 241 4.66 5.49 12.18
C LYS A 241 5.64 4.35 12.44
N ASN A 242 6.77 4.63 13.08
CA ASN A 242 7.79 3.62 13.38
C ASN A 242 8.29 2.89 12.11
N CYS A 243 8.30 3.56 10.97
CA CYS A 243 8.70 2.97 9.69
C CYS A 243 10.21 3.09 9.47
N ASN A 244 10.72 2.24 8.59
CA ASN A 244 12.06 2.35 8.03
C ASN A 244 11.95 2.83 6.58
N ILE A 245 12.21 4.11 6.35
CA ILE A 245 12.19 4.74 5.02
C ILE A 245 13.62 4.69 4.48
N THR A 246 13.82 3.84 3.48
CA THR A 246 15.16 3.50 2.96
C THR A 246 15.10 3.29 1.46
N GLY A 247 16.21 2.94 0.83
CA GLY A 247 16.24 2.62 -0.60
C GLY A 247 17.64 2.63 -1.19
N THR A 248 17.71 2.29 -2.48
CA THR A 248 18.95 2.24 -3.25
C THR A 248 18.73 2.76 -4.68
N GLY A 249 19.81 3.05 -5.40
CA GLY A 249 19.74 3.36 -6.83
C GLY A 249 19.40 4.83 -7.17
N GLY A 250 19.40 5.73 -6.19
CA GLY A 250 19.12 7.15 -6.44
C GLY A 250 18.82 7.96 -5.17
N LYS A 251 18.19 9.11 -5.35
CA LYS A 251 17.63 9.95 -4.29
C LYS A 251 16.14 10.14 -4.52
N ALA A 252 15.37 10.38 -3.47
CA ALA A 252 13.93 10.61 -3.58
C ALA A 252 13.44 11.62 -2.54
N ILE A 253 12.46 12.43 -2.90
CA ILE A 253 11.75 13.28 -1.94
C ILE A 253 10.64 12.46 -1.25
N LEU A 254 10.31 12.80 -0.01
CA LEU A 254 9.27 12.15 0.80
C LEU A 254 7.88 12.24 0.16
N GLY A 255 7.63 13.31 -0.59
CA GLY A 255 6.43 13.37 -1.39
C GLY A 255 6.24 14.65 -2.15
N ARG A 256 5.20 14.65 -2.96
CA ARG A 256 4.75 15.82 -3.69
C ARG A 256 3.22 15.94 -3.66
N SER A 257 2.71 17.16 -3.61
CA SER A 257 1.28 17.40 -3.65
C SER A 257 0.76 17.30 -5.08
N LEU A 258 -0.25 16.45 -5.30
CA LEU A 258 -1.00 16.42 -6.56
C LEU A 258 -2.29 17.27 -6.49
N LYS A 259 -2.71 17.63 -5.27
CA LYS A 259 -3.91 18.41 -4.92
C LYS A 259 -3.58 19.36 -3.76
N ALA A 260 -4.35 20.44 -3.64
CA ALA A 260 -4.11 21.60 -2.77
C ALA A 260 -4.21 21.37 -1.24
N TYR A 261 -4.42 20.15 -0.76
CA TYR A 261 -4.56 19.89 0.69
C TYR A 261 -3.84 18.61 1.12
N ALA A 262 -2.80 18.23 0.36
CA ALA A 262 -2.09 16.98 0.53
C ALA A 262 -1.62 16.80 1.98
N ARG A 263 -1.88 15.63 2.58
CA ARG A 263 -1.54 15.38 3.99
C ARG A 263 -0.76 14.09 4.16
N VAL A 264 0.50 14.23 4.55
CA VAL A 264 1.39 13.13 4.90
C VAL A 264 2.11 13.44 6.21
N ILE A 265 2.12 12.49 7.13
CA ILE A 265 2.76 12.59 8.45
C ILE A 265 3.77 11.46 8.57
N ILE A 266 5.00 11.78 8.95
CA ILE A 266 6.05 10.80 9.25
C ILE A 266 6.44 10.98 10.71
N ALA A 267 6.16 9.98 11.54
CA ALA A 267 6.37 10.01 12.98
C ALA A 267 7.27 8.85 13.42
N ASN A 268 8.25 9.13 14.28
CA ASN A 268 9.14 8.15 14.91
C ASN A 268 9.76 7.16 13.90
N SER A 269 10.07 7.62 12.69
CA SER A 269 10.54 6.76 11.60
C SER A 269 11.99 7.08 11.26
N PHE A 270 12.73 6.07 10.84
CA PHE A 270 14.09 6.25 10.32
C PHE A 270 14.03 6.70 8.85
N LEU A 271 14.82 7.70 8.50
CA LEU A 271 15.04 8.15 7.12
C LEU A 271 16.50 7.87 6.75
N SER A 272 16.74 7.01 5.76
CA SER A 272 18.09 6.81 5.23
C SER A 272 18.53 7.99 4.36
N ASP A 273 19.80 7.98 3.94
CA ASP A 273 20.37 9.00 3.06
C ASP A 273 19.71 9.05 1.67
N VAL A 274 18.88 8.06 1.31
CA VAL A 274 18.10 8.08 0.06
C VAL A 274 17.15 9.28 -0.01
N VAL A 275 16.71 9.80 1.15
CA VAL A 275 15.80 10.94 1.21
C VAL A 275 16.57 12.23 0.89
N SER A 276 16.14 12.93 -0.15
CA SER A 276 16.78 14.18 -0.54
C SER A 276 16.54 15.29 0.52
N PRO A 277 17.52 16.19 0.77
CA PRO A 277 17.37 17.26 1.77
C PRO A 277 16.20 18.22 1.52
N GLU A 278 15.72 18.33 0.28
CA GLU A 278 14.53 19.12 -0.07
C GLU A 278 13.28 18.59 0.65
N GLY A 279 13.21 17.28 0.89
CA GLY A 279 12.12 16.61 1.60
C GLY A 279 10.82 16.54 0.82
N TRP A 280 10.29 17.67 0.34
CA TRP A 280 8.95 17.78 -0.26
C TRP A 280 8.94 18.70 -1.47
N SER A 281 7.97 18.52 -2.36
CA SER A 281 7.76 19.40 -3.51
C SER A 281 6.29 19.72 -3.75
N ALA A 282 6.02 20.96 -4.13
CA ALA A 282 4.75 21.42 -4.66
C ALA A 282 4.75 21.21 -6.18
N VAL A 283 3.86 20.37 -6.73
CA VAL A 283 3.82 20.17 -8.20
C VAL A 283 2.96 21.22 -8.88
N THR A 284 1.71 21.31 -8.45
CA THR A 284 0.68 22.06 -9.20
C THR A 284 0.09 23.24 -8.43
N PHE A 285 0.27 23.30 -7.10
CA PHE A 285 -0.44 24.24 -6.24
C PHE A 285 0.51 25.05 -5.34
N ALA A 286 1.73 25.33 -5.83
CA ALA A 286 2.78 25.94 -5.00
C ALA A 286 2.29 27.18 -4.25
N GLY A 287 2.39 27.17 -2.92
CA GLY A 287 1.88 28.23 -2.04
C GLY A 287 0.43 28.03 -1.53
N HIS A 288 -0.25 26.99 -2.00
CA HIS A 288 -1.61 26.60 -1.64
C HIS A 288 -1.70 25.12 -1.26
N GLU A 289 -0.59 24.56 -0.77
CA GLU A 289 -0.41 23.14 -0.44
C GLU A 289 -0.90 22.79 0.97
#